data_AF-A0A373Q3H8-F1
#
_entry.id   AF-A0A373Q3H8-F1
#
_cell.length_a   1.000
_cell.length_b   1.000
_cell.length_c   1.000
_cell.angle_alpha   90.00
_cell.angle_beta   90.00
_cell.angle_gamma   90.00
#
_symmetry.space_group_name_H-M   'P 1'
#
loop_
_entity.id
_entity.type
_entity.pdbx_description
1 polymer ?
#
loop_
_entity_poly.entity_id
_entity_poly.type
_entity_poly.pdbx_seq_one_letter_code
_entity_poly.pdbx_strand_id
1 'polypeptide(L)'
;MIFTRKHIVIAVLFAVVGIAIGIGIKHYETLQTFSSSDIKVVLDAGHGEPDGGAVGVSGVVEKDIILRLFRNCRKCLKAKALK
;
A
#
# COMPACT_ATOMS: atom_id res chain seq x y z
N MET A 1 42.62 -31.65 23.82
CA MET A 1 42.67 -30.18 23.64
C MET A 1 42.92 -29.87 22.17
N ILE A 2 41.87 -29.73 21.36
CA ILE A 2 41.97 -29.55 19.89
C ILE A 2 41.73 -28.07 19.47
N PHE A 3 41.32 -27.21 20.40
CA PHE A 3 41.10 -25.79 20.11
C PHE A 3 42.40 -24.99 20.17
N THR A 4 43.12 -24.95 19.05
CA THR A 4 44.15 -23.93 18.82
C THR A 4 43.50 -22.59 18.47
N ARG A 5 44.16 -21.46 18.78
CA ARG A 5 43.67 -20.09 18.53
C ARG A 5 43.14 -19.88 17.09
N LYS A 6 43.69 -20.63 16.12
CA LYS A 6 43.28 -20.64 14.71
C LYS A 6 41.83 -21.12 14.51
N HIS A 7 41.38 -22.13 15.25
CA HIS A 7 39.99 -22.62 15.16
C HIS A 7 38.98 -21.63 15.76
N ILE A 8 39.38 -20.85 16.78
CA ILE A 8 38.53 -19.79 17.36
C ILE A 8 38.31 -18.69 16.32
N VAL A 9 39.36 -18.23 15.64
CA VAL A 9 39.26 -17.18 14.61
C VAL A 9 38.35 -17.63 13.45
N ILE A 10 38.48 -18.87 13.00
CA ILE A 10 37.64 -19.42 11.93
C ILE A 10 36.17 -19.47 12.38
N ALA A 11 35.89 -19.93 13.60
CA ALA A 11 34.52 -19.99 14.13
C ALA A 11 33.88 -18.59 14.23
N VAL A 12 34.63 -17.58 14.66
CA VAL A 12 34.16 -16.19 14.72
C VAL A 12 33.88 -15.65 13.31
N LEU A 13 34.73 -15.96 12.32
CA LEU A 13 34.53 -15.53 10.94
C LEU A 13 33.23 -16.12 10.36
N PHE A 14 32.98 -17.41 10.58
CA PHE A 14 31.73 -18.05 10.15
C PHE A 14 30.49 -17.46 10.85
N ALA A 15 30.60 -17.10 12.13
CA ALA A 15 29.51 -16.44 12.85
C ALA A 15 29.18 -15.06 12.27
N VAL A 16 30.19 -14.25 11.94
CA VAL A 16 30.00 -12.93 11.32
C VAL A 16 29.34 -13.03 9.95
N VAL A 17 29.80 -13.97 9.11
CA VAL A 17 29.21 -14.23 7.79
C VAL A 17 27.76 -14.71 7.94
N GLY A 18 27.48 -15.60 8.89
CA GLY A 18 26.12 -16.08 9.17
C GLY A 18 25.17 -14.95 9.59
N ILE A 19 25.64 -14.02 10.44
CA ILE A 19 24.86 -12.85 10.86
C ILE A 19 24.59 -11.92 9.68
N ALA A 20 25.60 -11.64 8.85
CA ALA A 20 25.45 -10.78 7.68
C ALA A 20 24.42 -11.34 6.68
N ILE A 21 24.48 -12.65 6.41
CA ILE A 21 23.50 -13.35 5.56
C ILE A 21 22.11 -13.29 6.19
N GLY A 22 21.99 -13.53 7.50
CA GLY A 22 20.71 -13.47 8.22
C GLY A 22 20.04 -12.10 8.16
N ILE A 23 20.81 -11.02 8.32
CA ILE A 23 20.32 -9.64 8.16
C ILE A 23 19.87 -9.40 6.72
N GLY A 24 20.65 -9.85 5.74
CA GLY A 24 20.33 -9.70 4.31
C GLY A 24 19.01 -10.37 3.92
N ILE A 25 18.78 -11.61 4.36
CA ILE A 25 17.53 -12.35 4.09
C ILE A 25 16.33 -11.64 4.71
N LYS A 26 16.44 -11.20 5.98
CA LYS A 26 15.37 -10.47 6.66
C LYS A 26 15.02 -9.15 5.96
N HIS A 27 16.03 -8.43 5.47
CA HIS A 27 15.81 -7.19 4.74
C HIS A 27 15.11 -7.41 3.38
N TYR A 28 15.46 -8.48 2.68
CA TYR A 28 14.87 -8.84 1.39
C TYR A 28 13.37 -9.17 1.49
N GLU A 29 12.99 -9.95 2.51
CA GLU A 29 11.60 -10.28 2.83
C GLU A 29 10.75 -9.04 3.17
N THR A 30 11.32 -8.10 3.93
CA THR A 30 10.62 -6.85 4.25
C THR A 30 10.36 -5.99 3.01
N LEU A 31 11.29 -5.91 2.06
CA LEU A 31 11.10 -5.13 0.84
C LEU A 31 10.06 -5.74 -0.12
N GLN A 32 9.95 -7.08 -0.15
CA GLN A 32 8.92 -7.78 -0.93
C GLN A 32 7.50 -7.59 -0.37
N THR A 33 7.37 -7.47 0.95
CA THR A 33 6.06 -7.31 1.61
C THR A 33 5.48 -5.89 1.43
N PHE A 34 6.34 -4.87 1.36
CA PHE A 34 5.93 -3.50 1.03
C PHE A 34 5.97 -3.25 -0.49
N SER A 35 5.20 -4.03 -1.25
CA SER A 35 4.86 -3.60 -2.60
C SER A 35 4.01 -2.34 -2.48
N SER A 36 4.53 -1.20 -2.96
CA SER A 36 3.72 -0.02 -3.24
C SER A 36 2.76 -0.39 -4.37
N SER A 37 1.71 -1.14 -4.04
CA SER A 37 0.65 -1.44 -4.97
C SER A 37 0.00 -0.12 -5.33
N ASP A 38 0.22 0.32 -6.56
CA ASP A 38 -0.36 1.55 -7.11
C ASP A 38 -1.85 1.27 -7.36
N ILE A 39 -2.61 1.10 -6.28
CA ILE A 39 -4.03 0.75 -6.29
C ILE A 39 -4.78 1.95 -6.88
N LYS A 40 -5.36 1.73 -8.07
CA LYS A 40 -6.22 2.69 -8.74
C LYS A 40 -7.67 2.34 -8.46
N VAL A 41 -8.44 3.31 -7.98
CA VAL A 41 -9.87 3.14 -7.77
C VAL A 41 -10.65 3.98 -8.78
N VAL A 42 -11.47 3.31 -9.58
CA VAL A 42 -12.39 4.00 -10.49
C VAL A 42 -13.68 4.28 -9.73
N LEU A 43 -14.04 5.56 -9.67
CA LEU A 43 -15.34 6.00 -9.20
C LEU A 43 -16.16 6.34 -10.45
N ASP A 44 -17.27 5.64 -10.67
CA ASP A 44 -18.21 5.92 -11.77
C ASP A 44 -19.49 6.59 -11.24
N ALA A 45 -19.58 7.90 -11.47
CA ALA A 45 -20.75 8.68 -11.12
C ALA A 45 -21.73 8.53 -12.27
N GLY A 46 -22.69 7.62 -12.13
CA GLY A 46 -23.79 7.52 -13.08
C GLY A 46 -24.51 8.86 -13.25
N HIS A 47 -25.00 9.11 -14.46
CA HIS A 47 -25.65 10.36 -14.87
C HIS A 47 -24.71 11.60 -14.80
N GLY A 48 -25.11 12.66 -15.48
CA GLY A 48 -24.29 13.84 -15.74
C GLY A 48 -24.85 14.61 -16.93
N GLU A 49 -24.51 15.91 -17.06
CA GLU A 49 -25.08 16.73 -18.12
C GLU A 49 -24.95 16.08 -19.51
N PRO A 50 -26.03 16.04 -20.32
CA PRO A 50 -27.35 16.68 -20.09
C PRO A 50 -28.36 15.85 -19.28
N ASP A 51 -28.01 14.63 -18.87
CA ASP A 51 -28.87 13.73 -18.11
C ASP A 51 -28.70 13.94 -16.60
N GLY A 52 -29.64 14.65 -15.98
CA GLY A 52 -29.64 14.89 -14.54
C GLY A 52 -29.91 13.64 -13.70
N GLY A 53 -30.41 12.55 -14.30
CA GLY A 53 -30.93 11.39 -13.58
C GLY A 53 -32.26 11.68 -12.88
N ALA A 54 -32.54 10.95 -11.80
CA ALA A 54 -33.79 11.08 -11.06
C ALA A 54 -33.95 12.44 -10.36
N VAL A 55 -35.19 12.95 -10.31
CA VAL A 55 -35.55 14.18 -9.59
C VAL A 55 -36.49 13.82 -8.44
N GLY A 56 -36.09 14.17 -7.21
CA GLY A 56 -36.88 13.95 -6.01
C GLY A 56 -38.08 14.91 -5.93
N VAL A 57 -39.03 14.58 -5.06
CA VAL A 57 -40.25 15.39 -4.82
C VAL A 57 -39.96 16.84 -4.37
N SER A 58 -38.77 17.08 -3.83
CA SER A 58 -38.27 18.40 -3.40
C SER A 58 -37.47 19.14 -4.49
N GLY A 59 -37.40 18.61 -5.71
CA GLY A 59 -36.63 19.18 -6.83
C GLY A 59 -35.13 18.86 -6.80
N VAL A 60 -34.68 18.00 -5.88
CA VAL A 60 -33.27 17.59 -5.81
C VAL A 60 -32.96 16.62 -6.95
N VAL A 61 -31.91 16.91 -7.71
CA VAL A 61 -31.47 16.13 -8.87
C VAL A 61 -30.37 15.14 -8.46
N GLU A 62 -30.47 13.90 -8.95
CA GLU A 62 -29.55 12.78 -8.64
C GLU A 62 -28.07 13.16 -8.84
N LYS A 63 -27.75 13.80 -9.97
CA LYS A 63 -26.40 14.29 -10.30
C LYS A 63 -25.76 15.10 -9.17
N ASP A 64 -26.52 15.98 -8.51
CA ASP A 64 -25.99 16.87 -7.47
C ASP A 64 -25.65 16.13 -6.17
N ILE A 65 -26.42 15.07 -5.88
CA ILE A 65 -26.16 14.17 -4.75
C ILE A 65 -24.92 13.33 -5.03
N ILE A 66 -24.87 12.69 -6.21
CA ILE A 66 -23.77 11.79 -6.61
C ILE A 66 -22.45 12.56 -6.67
N LEU A 67 -22.45 13.76 -7.24
CA LEU A 67 -21.24 14.60 -7.32
C LEU A 67 -20.70 14.97 -5.93
N ARG A 68 -21.57 15.26 -4.96
CA ARG A 68 -21.16 15.55 -3.57
C ARG A 68 -20.59 14.30 -2.89
N LEU A 69 -21.23 13.15 -3.06
CA LEU A 69 -20.75 11.87 -2.51
C LEU A 69 -19.36 11.53 -3.05
N PHE A 70 -19.16 11.66 -4.36
CA PHE A 70 -17.89 11.38 -5.03
C PHE A 70 -16.75 12.28 -4.58
N ARG A 71 -17.02 13.57 -4.38
CA ARG A 71 -16.03 14.49 -3.82
C ARG A 71 -15.59 14.07 -2.41
N ASN A 72 -16.51 13.58 -1.59
CA ASN A 72 -16.19 13.08 -0.25
C ASN A 72 -15.43 11.75 -0.31
N CYS A 73 -15.86 10.80 -1.13
CA CYS A 73 -15.13 9.55 -1.36
C CYS A 73 -13.70 9.81 -1.83
N ARG A 74 -13.51 10.70 -2.81
CA ARG A 74 -12.18 11.08 -3.31
C ARG A 74 -11.28 11.66 -2.22
N LYS A 75 -11.83 12.47 -1.29
CA LYS A 75 -11.06 12.97 -0.14
C LYS A 75 -10.63 11.83 0.79
N CYS A 76 -11.53 10.90 1.09
CA CYS A 76 -11.24 9.73 1.93
C CYS A 76 -10.20 8.80 1.29
N LEU A 77 -10.27 8.57 -0.03
CA LEU A 77 -9.31 7.75 -0.76
C LEU A 77 -7.92 8.39 -0.79
N LYS A 78 -7.83 9.70 -1.05
CA LYS A 78 -6.56 10.44 -1.01
C LYS A 78 -5.92 10.41 0.39
N ALA A 79 -6.72 10.50 1.45
CA ALA A 79 -6.23 10.39 2.82
C ALA A 79 -5.63 9.00 3.13
N LYS A 80 -6.01 7.97 2.37
CA LYS A 80 -5.47 6.60 2.45
C LYS A 80 -4.34 6.32 1.45
N ALA A 81 -3.80 7.37 0.80
CA ALA A 81 -2.78 7.26 -0.25
C ALA A 81 -3.20 6.43 -1.48
N LEU A 82 -4.51 6.30 -1.73
CA LEU A 82 -5.06 5.66 -2.92
C LEU A 82 -5.28 6.69 -4.04
N LYS A 83 -5.04 6.28 -5.29
CA LYS A 83 -5.21 7.11 -6.48
C LYS A 83 -6.60 6.96 -7.10
#